data_AF-A0A135VCD9-F1
#
_entry.id   AF-A0A135VCD9-F1
#
_cell.length_a   1.000
_cell.length_b   1.000
_cell.length_c   1.000
_cell.angle_alpha   90.00
_cell.angle_beta   90.00
_cell.angle_gamma   90.00
#
_symmetry.space_group_name_H-M   'P 1'
#
loop_
_entity.id
_entity.type
_entity.pdbx_description
1 polymer ?
#
loop_
_entity_poly.entity_id
_entity_poly.type
_entity_poly.pdbx_seq_one_letter_code
_entity_poly.pdbx_strand_id
1 'polypeptide(L)'
;MNKDELLETIDAKLDQLNPEELISPESMRPIAIKTRERRQLAELERELLQTLEEIKSDKRVPNIITRLANVYLKEASFSRAIVLYELTLGLDSKQVNAWINMGQAYLKISSPVEAISCLGSALAMDQRNALAMVFLATAQLKLGELEEANKNLDRAIFINSNMTRALLGKGEYFRAKGELDVAVTWLRRALSMDPNFLPALMELGSVYLALKRYEEAVEVLNKALKLDPNQPFALSTMGDVYFELHELESALYYYDKAVSIKFDDPELWIKKGDIHKALKSYQQASNAYQKAINADPEHVESWVKNGAVMLLLDDEGTALEYLNTALALDPTNAEIAYQRGLIYYSLERYEEAFADFDAAFSLNPSNPENLYYRAMMLELLDRKPEARRTWTVAQRLYEEIGNVTKVAECKVRIRRLVQT
;
A
#
# COMPACT_ATOMS: atom_id res chain seq x y z
N MET A 1 -3.36 16.99 41.32
CA MET A 1 -2.20 17.76 41.82
C MET A 1 -2.49 19.25 41.78
N ASN A 2 -1.64 20.12 42.36
CA ASN A 2 -1.66 21.53 41.95
C ASN A 2 -1.02 21.68 40.54
N LYS A 3 -1.17 22.85 39.89
CA LYS A 3 -0.74 23.05 38.50
C LYS A 3 0.76 22.87 38.28
N ASP A 4 1.58 23.42 39.18
CA ASP A 4 3.03 23.31 39.09
C ASP A 4 3.51 21.87 39.32
N GLU A 5 2.94 21.22 40.33
CA GLU A 5 3.23 19.82 40.66
C GLU A 5 2.82 18.88 39.52
N LEU A 6 1.73 19.20 38.79
CA LEU A 6 1.34 18.48 37.57
C LEU A 6 2.38 18.59 36.46
N LEU A 7 2.82 19.82 36.15
CA LEU A 7 3.81 20.05 35.11
C LEU A 7 5.15 19.39 35.47
N GLU A 8 5.62 19.53 36.71
CA GLU A 8 6.86 18.90 37.19
C GLU A 8 6.79 17.38 37.15
N THR A 9 5.65 16.79 37.53
CA THR A 9 5.48 15.33 37.52
C THR A 9 5.49 14.77 36.09
N ILE A 10 4.87 15.48 35.13
CA ILE A 10 4.90 15.08 33.72
C ILE A 10 6.31 15.19 33.17
N ASP A 11 6.98 16.32 33.41
CA ASP A 11 8.32 16.58 32.89
C ASP A 11 9.33 15.54 33.42
N ALA A 12 9.28 15.22 34.72
CA ALA A 12 10.12 14.18 35.33
C ALA A 12 9.89 12.79 34.70
N LYS A 13 8.66 12.45 34.30
CA LYS A 13 8.38 11.20 33.59
C LYS A 13 8.88 11.23 32.16
N LEU A 14 8.74 12.36 31.48
CA LEU A 14 9.28 12.53 30.14
C LEU A 14 10.81 12.47 30.14
N ASP A 15 11.48 12.96 31.18
CA ASP A 15 12.93 12.85 31.35
C ASP A 15 13.37 11.39 31.48
N GLN A 16 12.62 10.58 32.23
CA GLN A 16 12.87 9.14 32.33
C GLN A 16 12.71 8.42 30.99
N LEU A 17 11.75 8.84 30.17
CA LEU A 17 11.49 8.27 28.85
C LEU A 17 12.42 8.81 27.77
N ASN A 18 13.03 9.97 28.01
CA ASN A 18 13.94 10.69 27.13
C ASN A 18 13.50 10.68 25.65
N PRO A 19 12.33 11.26 25.31
CA PRO A 19 11.85 11.28 23.94
C PRO A 19 12.81 12.10 23.07
N GLU A 20 13.26 11.50 21.97
CA GLU A 20 14.04 12.19 20.94
C GLU A 20 13.27 13.41 20.42
N GLU A 21 13.97 14.51 20.15
CA GLU A 21 13.34 15.71 19.59
C GLU A 21 12.89 15.49 18.14
N LEU A 22 13.69 14.76 17.36
CA LEU A 22 13.39 14.38 15.98
C LEU A 22 13.30 12.87 15.90
N ILE A 23 12.12 12.36 15.56
CA ILE A 23 11.89 10.92 15.47
C ILE A 23 12.29 10.46 14.07
N SER A 24 13.08 9.40 14.01
CA SER A 24 13.39 8.72 12.75
C SER A 24 12.22 7.80 12.36
N PRO A 25 11.71 7.86 11.11
CA PRO A 25 10.62 6.99 10.64
C PRO A 25 10.83 5.49 10.85
N GLU A 26 12.08 5.05 10.95
CA GLU A 26 12.49 3.67 11.11
C GLU A 26 12.48 3.22 12.58
N SER A 27 12.50 4.15 13.54
CA SER A 27 12.41 3.81 14.97
C SER A 27 10.98 3.73 15.49
N MET A 28 9.99 4.16 14.68
CA MET A 28 8.58 4.11 15.04
C MET A 28 8.07 2.67 15.09
N ARG A 29 7.51 2.24 16.22
CA ARG A 29 6.99 0.88 16.44
C ARG A 29 5.77 0.90 17.37
N PRO A 30 4.70 0.15 17.07
CA PRO A 30 3.58 -0.02 18.00
C PRO A 30 4.02 -0.60 19.34
N ILE A 31 3.38 -0.18 20.42
CA ILE A 31 3.60 -0.78 21.74
C ILE A 31 2.88 -2.12 21.81
N ALA A 32 3.62 -3.20 22.06
CA ALA A 32 3.04 -4.52 22.26
C ALA A 32 2.30 -4.63 23.62
N ILE A 33 2.83 -4.04 24.69
CA ILE A 33 2.27 -4.11 26.05
C ILE A 33 2.33 -2.73 26.71
N LYS A 34 1.17 -2.20 27.14
CA LYS A 34 1.10 -0.96 27.92
C LYS A 34 1.63 -1.19 29.34
N THR A 35 2.83 -0.68 29.60
CA THR A 35 3.48 -0.70 30.92
C THR A 35 2.71 0.14 31.95
N ARG A 36 3.00 -0.07 33.25
CA ARG A 36 2.44 0.74 34.33
C ARG A 36 2.79 2.23 34.16
N GLU A 37 4.04 2.52 33.82
CA GLU A 37 4.53 3.88 33.58
C GLU A 37 3.75 4.56 32.44
N ARG A 38 3.47 3.82 31.36
CA ARG A 38 2.65 4.32 30.24
C ARG A 38 1.22 4.65 30.64
N ARG A 39 0.60 3.81 31.46
CA ARG A 39 -0.76 4.08 31.97
C ARG A 39 -0.78 5.34 32.81
N GLN A 40 0.20 5.50 33.69
CA GLN A 40 0.29 6.71 34.50
C GLN A 40 0.63 7.97 33.68
N LEU A 41 1.44 7.86 32.62
CA LEU A 41 1.69 8.98 31.72
C LEU A 41 0.39 9.39 30.99
N ALA A 42 -0.40 8.42 30.55
CA ALA A 42 -1.70 8.68 29.92
C ALA A 42 -2.73 9.29 30.91
N GLU A 43 -2.68 8.93 32.19
CA GLU A 43 -3.49 9.58 33.23
C GLU A 43 -3.08 11.04 33.44
N LEU A 44 -1.78 11.31 33.54
CA LEU A 44 -1.25 12.67 33.69
C LEU A 44 -1.53 13.54 32.45
N GLU A 45 -1.45 12.96 31.26
CA GLU A 45 -1.84 13.65 30.03
C GLU A 45 -3.32 14.04 30.05
N ARG A 46 -4.22 13.17 30.54
CA ARG A 46 -5.64 13.54 30.67
C ARG A 46 -5.83 14.68 31.66
N GLU A 47 -5.15 14.66 32.80
CA GLU A 47 -5.19 15.75 33.79
C GLU A 47 -4.64 17.06 33.21
N LEU A 48 -3.55 16.99 32.43
CA LEU A 48 -2.99 18.13 31.69
C LEU A 48 -4.00 18.73 30.71
N LEU A 49 -4.66 17.88 29.91
CA LEU A 49 -5.63 18.34 28.92
C LEU A 49 -6.91 18.90 29.55
N GLN A 50 -7.36 18.34 30.69
CA GLN A 50 -8.51 18.87 31.44
C GLN A 50 -8.24 20.24 32.04
N THR A 51 -7.01 20.50 32.47
CA THR A 51 -6.60 21.76 33.09
C THR A 51 -6.03 22.78 32.11
N LEU A 52 -5.93 22.41 30.82
CA LEU A 52 -5.20 23.15 29.79
C LEU A 52 -5.64 24.62 29.66
N GLU A 53 -6.94 24.89 29.68
CA GLU A 53 -7.47 26.26 29.57
C GLU A 53 -6.92 27.20 30.66
N GLU A 54 -6.62 26.65 31.84
CA GLU A 54 -6.14 27.41 32.97
C GLU A 54 -4.61 27.54 33.03
N ILE A 55 -3.88 26.72 32.27
CA ILE A 55 -2.40 26.67 32.26
C ILE A 55 -1.80 27.03 30.90
N LYS A 56 -2.60 27.26 29.86
CA LYS A 56 -2.14 27.54 28.48
C LYS A 56 -1.18 28.72 28.34
N SER A 57 -1.16 29.65 29.30
CA SER A 57 -0.22 30.77 29.35
C SER A 57 1.16 30.41 29.91
N ASP A 58 1.31 29.25 30.56
CA ASP A 58 2.60 28.77 31.06
C ASP A 58 3.50 28.33 29.90
N LYS A 59 4.71 28.89 29.85
CA LYS A 59 5.68 28.67 28.77
C LYS A 59 6.20 27.23 28.70
N ARG A 60 6.06 26.43 29.76
CA ARG A 60 6.48 25.02 29.79
C ARG A 60 5.50 24.12 29.03
N VAL A 61 4.22 24.50 28.98
CA VAL A 61 3.14 23.66 28.47
C VAL A 61 3.35 23.23 27.02
N PRO A 62 3.69 24.12 26.07
CA PRO A 62 3.90 23.71 24.67
C PRO A 62 5.01 22.66 24.53
N ASN A 63 6.13 22.82 25.26
CA ASN A 63 7.24 21.87 25.19
C ASN A 63 6.86 20.50 25.79
N ILE A 64 6.14 20.49 26.91
CA ILE A 64 5.65 19.25 27.53
C ILE A 64 4.72 18.49 26.57
N ILE A 65 3.80 19.19 25.91
CA ILE A 65 2.89 18.58 24.92
C ILE A 65 3.67 18.03 23.72
N THR A 66 4.68 18.75 23.22
CA THR A 66 5.56 18.25 22.14
C THR A 66 6.29 16.98 22.53
N ARG A 67 6.86 16.93 23.73
CA ARG A 67 7.55 15.74 24.24
C ARG A 67 6.58 14.56 24.38
N LEU A 68 5.35 14.78 24.83
CA LEU A 68 4.28 13.77 24.83
C LEU A 68 3.94 13.32 23.40
N ALA A 69 3.82 14.24 22.46
CA ALA A 69 3.55 13.92 21.06
C ALA A 69 4.68 13.07 20.43
N ASN A 70 5.94 13.40 20.71
CA ASN A 70 7.12 12.64 20.26
C ASN A 70 7.11 11.20 20.79
N VAL A 71 6.70 11.01 22.04
CA VAL A 71 6.47 9.68 22.62
C VAL A 71 5.45 8.91 21.79
N TYR A 72 4.26 9.48 21.56
CA TYR A 72 3.21 8.80 20.80
C TYR A 72 3.60 8.54 19.34
N LEU A 73 4.36 9.45 18.73
CA LEU A 73 4.88 9.27 17.37
C LEU A 73 5.84 8.08 17.29
N LYS A 74 6.79 7.99 18.22
CA LYS A 74 7.71 6.84 18.32
C LYS A 74 6.96 5.52 18.55
N GLU A 75 5.79 5.60 19.17
CA GLU A 75 4.91 4.46 19.44
C GLU A 75 3.94 4.12 18.30
N ALA A 76 4.12 4.74 17.14
CA ALA A 76 3.24 4.60 15.97
C ALA A 76 1.75 4.93 16.27
N SER A 77 1.49 5.70 17.34
CA SER A 77 0.16 6.20 17.69
C SER A 77 -0.12 7.52 16.96
N PHE A 78 -0.11 7.48 15.63
CA PHE A 78 -0.06 8.66 14.77
C PHE A 78 -1.22 9.64 15.01
N SER A 79 -2.46 9.16 15.09
CA SER A 79 -3.63 10.02 15.33
C SER A 79 -3.53 10.78 16.65
N ARG A 80 -3.01 10.14 17.71
CA ARG A 80 -2.84 10.81 19.00
C ARG A 80 -1.68 11.81 18.96
N ALA A 81 -0.57 11.44 18.32
CA ALA A 81 0.56 12.34 18.13
C ALA A 81 0.17 13.61 17.36
N ILE A 82 -0.59 13.47 16.26
CA ILE A 82 -1.09 14.58 15.45
C ILE A 82 -1.92 15.55 16.30
N VAL A 83 -2.90 15.05 17.07
CA VAL A 83 -3.73 15.90 17.94
C VAL A 83 -2.89 16.70 18.94
N LEU A 84 -1.86 16.07 19.53
CA LEU A 84 -0.97 16.77 20.46
C LEU A 84 -0.06 17.77 19.75
N TYR A 85 0.43 17.49 18.54
CA TYR A 85 1.19 18.46 17.76
C TYR A 85 0.34 19.66 17.34
N GLU A 86 -0.90 19.44 16.88
CA GLU A 86 -1.84 20.52 16.56
C GLU A 86 -2.08 21.43 17.77
N LEU A 87 -2.25 20.81 18.96
CA LEU A 87 -2.40 21.53 20.21
C LEU A 87 -1.15 22.35 20.58
N THR A 88 0.04 21.74 20.51
CA THR A 88 1.31 22.45 20.71
C THR A 88 1.41 23.65 19.79
N LEU A 89 1.17 23.45 18.49
CA LEU A 89 1.40 24.47 17.46
C LEU A 89 0.35 25.60 17.51
N GLY A 90 -0.82 25.34 18.08
CA GLY A 90 -1.80 26.36 18.45
C GLY A 90 -1.35 27.24 19.61
N LEU A 91 -0.53 26.72 20.54
CA LEU A 91 0.02 27.47 21.67
C LEU A 91 1.35 28.15 21.34
N ASP A 92 2.23 27.47 20.62
CA ASP A 92 3.52 27.96 20.16
C ASP A 92 3.83 27.42 18.76
N SER A 93 3.52 28.23 17.76
CA SER A 93 3.71 27.86 16.36
C SER A 93 5.19 27.79 15.95
N LYS A 94 6.14 28.29 16.77
CA LYS A 94 7.56 28.43 16.43
C LYS A 94 8.38 27.14 16.57
N GLN A 95 7.74 26.04 16.98
CA GLN A 95 8.41 24.76 17.16
C GLN A 95 8.60 24.03 15.83
N VAL A 96 9.73 24.28 15.17
CA VAL A 96 10.09 23.66 13.88
C VAL A 96 10.07 22.14 13.93
N ASN A 97 10.61 21.52 14.99
CA ASN A 97 10.62 20.05 15.13
C ASN A 97 9.22 19.46 15.28
N ALA A 98 8.29 20.17 15.91
CA ALA A 98 6.90 19.73 16.03
C ALA A 98 6.21 19.69 14.66
N TRP A 99 6.41 20.72 13.82
CA TRP A 99 5.93 20.71 12.42
C TRP A 99 6.51 19.55 11.61
N ILE A 100 7.82 19.29 11.74
CA ILE A 100 8.49 18.18 11.02
C ILE A 100 7.92 16.84 11.46
N ASN A 101 7.83 16.58 12.76
CA ASN A 101 7.34 15.33 13.30
C ASN A 101 5.85 15.13 12.99
N MET A 102 5.04 16.18 13.00
CA MET A 102 3.63 16.14 12.57
C MET A 102 3.51 15.80 11.08
N GLY A 103 4.35 16.40 10.23
CA GLY A 103 4.42 16.05 8.81
C GLY A 103 4.80 14.58 8.58
N GLN A 104 5.72 14.04 9.37
CA GLN A 104 6.04 12.60 9.33
C GLN A 104 4.86 11.73 9.76
N ALA A 105 4.10 12.13 10.80
CA ALA A 105 2.92 11.40 11.24
C ALA A 105 1.87 11.32 10.12
N TYR A 106 1.61 12.43 9.41
CA TYR A 106 0.73 12.45 8.24
C TYR A 106 1.22 11.55 7.09
N LEU A 107 2.54 11.51 6.84
CA LEU A 107 3.11 10.58 5.84
C LEU A 107 2.88 9.10 6.19
N LYS A 108 2.85 8.76 7.48
CA LYS A 108 2.62 7.39 7.96
C LYS A 108 1.17 6.96 7.86
N ILE A 109 0.22 7.88 7.94
CA ILE A 109 -1.22 7.62 7.70
C ILE A 109 -1.63 7.88 6.25
N SER A 110 -0.66 7.96 5.32
CA SER A 110 -0.89 8.17 3.88
C SER A 110 -1.68 9.44 3.55
N SER A 111 -1.45 10.52 4.30
CA SER A 111 -2.05 11.85 4.09
C SER A 111 -0.97 12.87 3.63
N PRO A 112 -0.49 12.78 2.38
CA PRO A 112 0.67 13.57 1.92
C PRO A 112 0.38 15.08 1.79
N VAL A 113 -0.89 15.49 1.58
CA VAL A 113 -1.26 16.91 1.42
C VAL A 113 -1.08 17.66 2.74
N GLU A 114 -1.55 17.08 3.84
CA GLU A 114 -1.39 17.58 5.20
C GLU A 114 0.09 17.58 5.59
N ALA A 115 0.84 16.54 5.20
CA ALA A 115 2.28 16.50 5.41
C ALA A 115 3.02 17.67 4.71
N ILE A 116 2.67 17.97 3.46
CA ILE A 116 3.22 19.12 2.71
C ILE A 116 2.95 20.43 3.44
N SER A 117 1.72 20.63 3.92
CA SER A 117 1.36 21.82 4.71
C SER A 117 2.23 21.97 5.96
N CYS A 118 2.39 20.91 6.74
CA CYS A 118 3.21 20.92 7.95
C CYS A 118 4.68 21.25 7.66
N LEU A 119 5.24 20.60 6.63
CA LEU A 119 6.66 20.74 6.27
C LEU A 119 6.93 22.09 5.60
N GLY A 120 5.96 22.65 4.88
CA GLY A 120 5.99 24.03 4.40
C GLY A 120 6.06 25.03 5.55
N SER A 121 5.26 24.84 6.60
CA SER A 121 5.32 25.67 7.82
C SER A 121 6.67 25.57 8.52
N ALA A 122 7.25 24.37 8.62
CA ALA A 122 8.61 24.19 9.16
C ALA A 122 9.65 24.97 8.34
N LEU A 123 9.59 24.91 7.00
CA LEU A 123 10.52 25.59 6.10
C LEU A 123 10.31 27.11 6.03
N ALA A 124 9.10 27.60 6.30
CA ALA A 124 8.85 29.04 6.43
C ALA A 124 9.61 29.63 7.64
N MET A 125 9.83 28.83 8.69
CA MET A 125 10.56 29.21 9.89
C MET A 125 12.07 28.96 9.77
N ASP A 126 12.45 27.82 9.23
CA ASP A 126 13.85 27.45 8.96
C ASP A 126 14.01 27.00 7.51
N GLN A 127 14.30 27.98 6.65
CA GLN A 127 14.48 27.77 5.21
C GLN A 127 15.66 26.88 4.85
N ARG A 128 16.57 26.59 5.79
CA ARG A 128 17.75 25.74 5.58
C ARG A 128 17.61 24.37 6.25
N ASN A 129 16.42 24.02 6.73
CA ASN A 129 16.17 22.72 7.32
C ASN A 129 16.17 21.61 6.26
N ALA A 130 17.33 20.97 6.07
CA ALA A 130 17.48 19.91 5.07
C ALA A 130 16.55 18.70 5.32
N LEU A 131 16.26 18.38 6.59
CA LEU A 131 15.39 17.26 6.94
C LEU A 131 13.92 17.53 6.55
N ALA A 132 13.42 18.74 6.81
CA ALA A 132 12.10 19.17 6.37
C ALA A 132 11.97 19.14 4.84
N MET A 133 13.01 19.58 4.11
CA MET A 133 13.04 19.48 2.63
C MET A 133 12.95 18.04 2.14
N VAL A 134 13.66 17.12 2.79
CA VAL A 134 13.64 15.70 2.42
C VAL A 134 12.26 15.08 2.65
N PHE A 135 11.64 15.30 3.81
CA PHE A 135 10.29 14.80 4.06
C PHE A 135 9.26 15.46 3.15
N LEU A 136 9.46 16.74 2.80
CA LEU A 136 8.58 17.43 1.87
C LEU A 136 8.66 16.77 0.49
N ALA A 137 9.88 16.49 0.02
CA ALA A 137 10.08 15.76 -1.22
C ALA A 137 9.45 14.36 -1.17
N THR A 138 9.55 13.62 -0.06
CA THR A 138 8.87 12.32 0.10
C THR A 138 7.35 12.45 -0.06
N ALA A 139 6.74 13.50 0.51
CA ALA A 139 5.31 13.78 0.36
C ALA A 139 4.93 14.08 -1.09
N GLN A 140 5.75 14.89 -1.77
CA GLN A 140 5.58 15.27 -3.16
C GLN A 140 5.72 14.08 -4.13
N LEU A 141 6.68 13.18 -3.88
CA LEU A 141 6.82 11.94 -4.65
C LEU A 141 5.55 11.06 -4.54
N LYS A 142 4.94 10.99 -3.36
CA LYS A 142 3.66 10.27 -3.17
C LYS A 142 2.50 10.88 -3.95
N LEU A 143 2.53 12.19 -4.23
CA LEU A 143 1.55 12.89 -5.06
C LEU A 143 1.91 12.91 -6.55
N GLY A 144 3.09 12.42 -6.94
CA GLY A 144 3.58 12.50 -8.32
C GLY A 144 4.15 13.87 -8.70
N GLU A 145 4.36 14.78 -7.74
CA GLU A 145 5.00 16.09 -7.94
C GLU A 145 6.54 15.94 -8.04
N LEU A 146 6.98 15.28 -9.12
CA LEU A 146 8.38 14.87 -9.29
C LEU A 146 9.36 16.06 -9.35
N GLU A 147 8.97 17.17 -9.97
CA GLU A 147 9.84 18.32 -10.22
C GLU A 147 10.13 19.08 -8.93
N GLU A 148 9.11 19.33 -8.12
CA GLU A 148 9.21 19.98 -6.81
C GLU A 148 9.99 19.10 -5.83
N ALA A 149 9.70 17.79 -5.81
CA ALA A 149 10.45 16.83 -5.00
C ALA A 149 11.95 16.89 -5.33
N ASN A 150 12.29 16.88 -6.62
CA ASN A 150 13.67 16.94 -7.07
C ASN A 150 14.38 18.23 -6.64
N LYS A 151 13.71 19.40 -6.77
CA LYS A 151 14.25 20.70 -6.32
C LYS A 151 14.56 20.69 -4.82
N ASN A 152 13.66 20.16 -4.01
CA ASN A 152 13.85 20.07 -2.55
C ASN A 152 15.00 19.12 -2.18
N LEU A 153 15.12 17.98 -2.86
CA LEU A 153 16.23 17.04 -2.66
C LEU A 153 17.58 17.65 -3.06
N ASP A 154 17.64 18.36 -4.19
CA ASP A 154 18.87 19.06 -4.62
C ASP A 154 19.32 20.11 -3.60
N ARG A 155 18.37 20.87 -3.05
CA ARG A 155 18.64 21.84 -1.98
C ARG A 155 19.11 21.16 -0.70
N ALA A 156 18.47 20.07 -0.28
CA ALA A 156 18.87 19.33 0.91
C ALA A 156 20.30 18.77 0.76
N ILE A 157 20.64 18.21 -0.40
CA ILE A 157 21.99 17.69 -0.71
C ILE A 157 23.01 18.83 -0.80
N PHE A 158 22.62 19.99 -1.33
CA PHE A 158 23.50 21.16 -1.35
C PHE A 158 23.84 21.64 0.07
N ILE A 159 22.86 21.61 1.00
CA ILE A 159 23.07 21.98 2.41
C ILE A 159 23.90 20.92 3.14
N ASN A 160 23.62 19.63 2.92
CA ASN A 160 24.34 18.52 3.50
C ASN A 160 24.53 17.40 2.47
N SER A 161 25.71 17.36 1.86
CA SER A 161 26.04 16.43 0.78
C SER A 161 26.07 14.95 1.18
N ASN A 162 26.20 14.69 2.50
CA ASN A 162 26.34 13.35 3.07
C ASN A 162 25.06 12.91 3.77
N MET A 163 23.96 13.64 3.62
CA MET A 163 22.68 13.30 4.23
C MET A 163 22.09 12.04 3.58
N THR A 164 22.26 10.89 4.24
CA THR A 164 21.83 9.58 3.73
C THR A 164 20.37 9.55 3.30
N ARG A 165 19.47 10.20 4.07
CA ARG A 165 18.04 10.27 3.73
C ARG A 165 17.74 11.10 2.48
N ALA A 166 18.52 12.15 2.20
CA ALA A 166 18.37 12.93 0.97
C ALA A 166 18.84 12.13 -0.26
N LEU A 167 19.91 11.35 -0.10
CA LEU A 167 20.40 10.43 -1.13
C LEU A 167 19.40 9.29 -1.40
N LEU A 168 18.77 8.75 -0.35
CA LEU A 168 17.63 7.83 -0.48
C LEU A 168 16.50 8.46 -1.30
N GLY A 169 16.06 9.67 -0.93
CA GLY A 169 14.99 10.37 -1.64
C GLY A 169 15.30 10.62 -3.12
N LYS A 170 16.57 10.84 -3.48
CA LYS A 170 17.00 10.86 -4.90
C LYS A 170 16.85 9.50 -5.57
N GLY A 171 17.19 8.41 -4.89
CA GLY A 171 16.93 7.05 -5.36
C GLY A 171 15.45 6.82 -5.65
N GLU A 172 14.58 7.15 -4.69
CA GLU A 172 13.12 7.04 -4.82
C GLU A 172 12.59 7.89 -5.99
N TYR A 173 13.08 9.12 -6.17
CA TYR A 173 12.74 9.98 -7.29
C TYR A 173 13.07 9.35 -8.65
N PHE A 174 14.30 8.84 -8.83
CA PHE A 174 14.69 8.21 -10.10
C PHE A 174 13.95 6.90 -10.35
N ARG A 175 13.61 6.16 -9.28
CA ARG A 175 12.73 4.98 -9.38
C ARG A 175 11.34 5.37 -9.87
N ALA A 176 10.74 6.42 -9.30
CA ALA A 176 9.42 6.91 -9.71
C ALA A 176 9.41 7.39 -11.19
N LYS A 177 10.54 7.90 -11.68
CA LYS A 177 10.72 8.28 -13.09
C LYS A 177 10.95 7.08 -14.03
N GLY A 178 11.20 5.89 -13.48
CA GLY A 178 11.55 4.68 -14.25
C GLY A 178 13.03 4.58 -14.63
N GLU A 179 13.89 5.50 -14.17
CA GLU A 179 15.34 5.48 -14.41
C GLU A 179 16.06 4.62 -13.35
N LEU A 180 15.78 3.32 -13.37
CA LEU A 180 16.18 2.38 -12.31
C LEU A 180 17.70 2.29 -12.09
N ASP A 181 18.53 2.32 -13.13
CA ASP A 181 19.99 2.30 -12.98
C ASP A 181 20.54 3.57 -12.29
N VAL A 182 19.91 4.72 -12.53
CA VAL A 182 20.26 5.97 -11.85
C VAL A 182 19.85 5.90 -10.38
N ALA A 183 18.68 5.32 -10.09
CA ALA A 183 18.25 5.06 -8.72
C ALA A 183 19.25 4.19 -7.95
N VAL A 184 19.76 3.10 -8.55
CA VAL A 184 20.82 2.26 -7.97
C VAL A 184 22.05 3.08 -7.60
N THR A 185 22.47 4.01 -8.46
CA THR A 185 23.65 4.86 -8.21
C THR A 185 23.47 5.73 -6.97
N TRP A 186 22.31 6.36 -6.82
CA TRP A 186 22.00 7.19 -5.64
C TRP A 186 21.85 6.37 -4.35
N LEU A 187 21.19 5.21 -4.43
CA LEU A 187 21.02 4.32 -3.28
C LEU A 187 22.35 3.72 -2.81
N ARG A 188 23.22 3.32 -3.75
CA ARG A 188 24.60 2.90 -3.41
C ARG A 188 25.40 4.03 -2.77
N ARG A 189 25.22 5.27 -3.24
CA ARG A 189 25.83 6.45 -2.61
C ARG A 189 25.31 6.65 -1.18
N ALA A 190 24.01 6.50 -0.94
CA ALA A 190 23.45 6.52 0.42
C ALA A 190 24.13 5.47 1.32
N LEU A 191 24.24 4.22 0.85
CA LEU A 191 24.90 3.14 1.58
C LEU A 191 26.41 3.32 1.74
N SER A 192 27.06 4.13 0.90
CA SER A 192 28.46 4.50 1.13
C SER A 192 28.64 5.49 2.29
N MET A 193 27.61 6.29 2.60
CA MET A 193 27.60 7.21 3.75
C MET A 193 27.23 6.47 5.04
N ASP A 194 26.23 5.59 4.97
CA ASP A 194 25.84 4.71 6.06
C ASP A 194 25.50 3.31 5.53
N PRO A 195 26.45 2.34 5.66
CA PRO A 195 26.27 0.97 5.17
C PRO A 195 25.09 0.22 5.81
N ASN A 196 24.64 0.65 6.99
CA ASN A 196 23.57 0.02 7.75
C ASN A 196 22.25 0.80 7.65
N PHE A 197 22.13 1.75 6.71
CA PHE A 197 20.90 2.50 6.54
C PHE A 197 19.80 1.63 5.93
N LEU A 198 19.00 1.02 6.82
CA LEU A 198 17.96 0.05 6.48
C LEU A 198 17.01 0.51 5.36
N PRO A 199 16.51 1.76 5.30
CA PRO A 199 15.68 2.22 4.20
C PRO A 199 16.34 2.12 2.82
N ALA A 200 17.62 2.48 2.71
CA ALA A 200 18.33 2.40 1.44
C ALA A 200 18.67 0.96 1.05
N LEU A 201 18.90 0.06 2.01
CA LEU A 201 19.05 -1.37 1.71
C LEU A 201 17.74 -1.94 1.15
N MET A 202 16.62 -1.67 1.81
CA MET A 202 15.30 -2.13 1.36
C MET A 202 14.95 -1.60 -0.03
N GLU A 203 15.16 -0.30 -0.25
CA GLU A 203 14.81 0.31 -1.53
C GLU A 203 15.76 -0.11 -2.66
N LEU A 204 17.05 -0.34 -2.35
CA LEU A 204 17.97 -0.89 -3.34
C LEU A 204 17.60 -2.34 -3.71
N GLY A 205 17.16 -3.14 -2.75
CA GLY A 205 16.61 -4.48 -3.01
C GLY A 205 15.40 -4.45 -3.92
N SER A 206 14.45 -3.53 -3.68
CA SER A 206 13.24 -3.35 -4.50
C SER A 206 13.58 -2.92 -5.93
N VAL A 207 14.57 -2.02 -6.09
CA VAL A 207 15.04 -1.56 -7.42
C VAL A 207 15.76 -2.67 -8.17
N TYR A 208 16.58 -3.49 -7.50
CA TYR A 208 17.21 -4.65 -8.15
C TYR A 208 16.20 -5.69 -8.61
N LEU A 209 15.16 -5.96 -7.82
CA LEU A 209 14.04 -6.80 -8.23
C LEU A 209 13.39 -6.27 -9.52
N ALA A 210 13.08 -4.96 -9.57
CA ALA A 210 12.51 -4.33 -10.76
C ALA A 210 13.44 -4.41 -12.00
N LEU A 211 14.76 -4.40 -11.78
CA LEU A 211 15.78 -4.62 -12.81
C LEU A 211 16.03 -6.09 -13.17
N LYS A 212 15.34 -7.03 -12.50
CA LYS A 212 15.58 -8.49 -12.60
C LYS A 212 17.02 -8.91 -12.24
N ARG A 213 17.67 -8.13 -11.38
CA ARG A 213 19.00 -8.39 -10.81
C ARG A 213 18.85 -9.14 -9.50
N TYR A 214 18.42 -10.39 -9.59
CA TYR A 214 17.93 -11.15 -8.44
C TYR A 214 19.03 -11.45 -7.42
N GLU A 215 20.25 -11.79 -7.86
CA GLU A 215 21.37 -12.07 -6.94
C GLU A 215 21.74 -10.83 -6.12
N GLU A 216 21.82 -9.64 -6.74
CA GLU A 216 22.09 -8.40 -6.01
C GLU A 216 20.94 -8.00 -5.08
N ALA A 217 19.69 -8.24 -5.48
CA ALA A 217 18.52 -8.05 -4.61
C ALA A 217 18.64 -8.92 -3.35
N VAL A 218 18.94 -10.21 -3.52
CA VAL A 218 19.15 -11.17 -2.42
C VAL A 218 20.26 -10.72 -1.48
N GLU A 219 21.41 -10.27 -2.02
CA GLU A 219 22.54 -9.85 -1.19
C GLU A 219 22.18 -8.66 -0.29
N VAL A 220 21.53 -7.64 -0.85
CA VAL A 220 21.19 -6.43 -0.13
C VAL A 220 20.04 -6.67 0.86
N LEU A 221 19.03 -7.45 0.48
CA LEU A 221 17.91 -7.80 1.38
C LEU A 221 18.39 -8.68 2.54
N ASN A 222 19.36 -9.57 2.32
CA ASN A 222 20.00 -10.31 3.42
C ASN A 222 20.73 -9.38 4.40
N LYS A 223 21.35 -8.30 3.92
CA LYS A 223 21.93 -7.28 4.82
C LYS A 223 20.83 -6.56 5.62
N ALA A 224 19.71 -6.19 4.97
CA ALA A 224 18.57 -5.59 5.65
C ALA A 224 18.01 -6.51 6.76
N LEU A 225 17.80 -7.79 6.47
CA LEU A 225 17.26 -8.77 7.42
C LEU A 225 18.27 -9.18 8.52
N LYS A 226 19.57 -8.95 8.33
CA LYS A 226 20.55 -9.05 9.42
C LYS A 226 20.42 -7.90 10.42
N LEU A 227 20.04 -6.71 9.96
CA LEU A 227 19.84 -5.53 10.81
C LEU A 227 18.49 -5.58 11.52
N ASP A 228 17.43 -5.97 10.81
CA ASP A 228 16.10 -6.17 11.37
C ASP A 228 15.49 -7.47 10.80
N PRO A 229 15.63 -8.61 11.51
CA PRO A 229 15.11 -9.91 11.07
C PRO A 229 13.59 -9.97 10.89
N ASN A 230 12.87 -9.03 11.51
CA ASN A 230 11.41 -8.96 11.50
C ASN A 230 10.90 -7.79 10.65
N GLN A 231 11.69 -7.31 9.68
CA GLN A 231 11.28 -6.21 8.82
C GLN A 231 10.36 -6.70 7.68
N PRO A 232 9.04 -6.41 7.71
CA PRO A 232 8.08 -7.06 6.82
C PRO A 232 8.31 -6.75 5.34
N PHE A 233 8.69 -5.51 5.02
CA PHE A 233 8.97 -5.09 3.65
C PHE A 233 10.17 -5.83 3.04
N ALA A 234 11.23 -6.06 3.82
CA ALA A 234 12.39 -6.80 3.35
C ALA A 234 12.04 -8.28 3.15
N LEU A 235 11.24 -8.87 4.05
CA LEU A 235 10.74 -10.24 3.92
C LEU A 235 9.84 -10.40 2.68
N SER A 236 8.86 -9.51 2.47
CA SER A 236 7.96 -9.60 1.32
C SER A 236 8.71 -9.41 0.01
N THR A 237 9.63 -8.44 -0.08
CA THR A 237 10.47 -8.24 -1.26
C THR A 237 11.35 -9.46 -1.54
N MET A 238 11.85 -10.12 -0.49
CA MET A 238 12.58 -11.38 -0.63
C MET A 238 11.69 -12.49 -1.19
N GLY A 239 10.44 -12.57 -0.71
CA GLY A 239 9.41 -13.45 -1.25
C GLY A 239 9.13 -13.20 -2.73
N ASP A 240 8.96 -11.92 -3.13
CA ASP A 240 8.78 -11.54 -4.53
C ASP A 240 9.98 -11.96 -5.40
N VAL A 241 11.22 -11.77 -4.92
CA VAL A 241 12.44 -12.21 -5.63
C VAL A 241 12.42 -13.71 -5.89
N TYR A 242 12.13 -14.54 -4.88
CA TYR A 242 12.08 -15.99 -5.06
C TYR A 242 10.89 -16.46 -5.90
N PHE A 243 9.77 -15.73 -5.86
CA PHE A 243 8.64 -16.00 -6.72
C PHE A 243 8.99 -15.81 -8.20
N GLU A 244 9.68 -14.70 -8.54
CA GLU A 244 10.18 -14.43 -9.89
C GLU A 244 11.27 -15.42 -10.35
N LEU A 245 12.03 -15.99 -9.42
CA LEU A 245 12.98 -17.09 -9.68
C LEU A 245 12.28 -18.46 -9.84
N HIS A 246 10.96 -18.54 -9.68
CA HIS A 246 10.17 -19.76 -9.62
C HIS A 246 10.57 -20.73 -8.49
N GLU A 247 11.23 -20.24 -7.45
CA GLU A 247 11.53 -20.98 -6.22
C GLU A 247 10.38 -20.80 -5.21
N LEU A 248 9.27 -21.46 -5.48
CA LEU A 248 8.00 -21.23 -4.78
C LEU A 248 8.05 -21.58 -3.29
N GLU A 249 8.82 -22.59 -2.88
CA GLU A 249 9.01 -22.95 -1.46
C GLU A 249 9.79 -21.88 -0.70
N SER A 250 10.84 -21.32 -1.32
CA SER A 250 11.62 -20.20 -0.77
C SER A 250 10.72 -18.97 -0.64
N ALA A 251 9.95 -18.65 -1.68
CA ALA A 251 9.00 -17.54 -1.65
C ALA A 251 8.00 -17.71 -0.50
N LEU A 252 7.40 -18.89 -0.37
CA LEU A 252 6.45 -19.21 0.69
C LEU A 252 7.06 -19.02 2.09
N TYR A 253 8.31 -19.45 2.30
CA TYR A 253 9.00 -19.26 3.57
C TYR A 253 9.11 -17.79 3.99
N TYR A 254 9.43 -16.89 3.05
CA TYR A 254 9.55 -15.46 3.36
C TYR A 254 8.19 -14.81 3.59
N TYR A 255 7.17 -15.18 2.81
CA TYR A 255 5.81 -14.69 3.06
C TYR A 255 5.23 -15.23 4.37
N ASP A 256 5.52 -16.46 4.77
CA ASP A 256 5.14 -17.02 6.07
C ASP A 256 5.68 -16.18 7.23
N LYS A 257 6.94 -15.76 7.12
CA LYS A 257 7.52 -14.82 8.08
C LYS A 257 6.83 -13.46 8.03
N ALA A 258 6.61 -12.89 6.84
CA ALA A 258 6.00 -11.58 6.67
C ALA A 258 4.59 -11.52 7.29
N VAL A 259 3.72 -12.49 7.00
CA VAL A 259 2.35 -12.57 7.56
C VAL A 259 2.34 -12.87 9.06
N SER A 260 3.38 -13.51 9.61
CA SER A 260 3.48 -13.71 11.06
C SER A 260 3.74 -12.40 11.82
N ILE A 261 4.29 -11.39 11.15
CA ILE A 261 4.60 -10.08 11.72
C ILE A 261 3.47 -9.08 11.42
N LYS A 262 2.98 -9.07 10.18
CA LYS A 262 1.85 -8.24 9.73
C LYS A 262 0.73 -9.13 9.20
N PHE A 263 -0.04 -9.69 10.12
CA PHE A 263 -1.15 -10.58 9.78
C PHE A 263 -2.40 -9.81 9.29
N ASP A 264 -2.44 -8.49 9.51
CA ASP A 264 -3.49 -7.55 9.16
C ASP A 264 -3.29 -6.88 7.79
N ASP A 265 -2.23 -7.26 7.06
CA ASP A 265 -1.96 -6.78 5.71
C ASP A 265 -2.53 -7.76 4.67
N PRO A 266 -3.63 -7.41 3.95
CA PRO A 266 -4.27 -8.31 2.99
C PRO A 266 -3.35 -8.68 1.82
N GLU A 267 -2.46 -7.77 1.40
CA GLU A 267 -1.57 -7.99 0.25
C GLU A 267 -0.59 -9.15 0.50
N LEU A 268 -0.07 -9.27 1.73
CA LEU A 268 0.83 -10.37 2.10
C LEU A 268 0.13 -11.74 2.03
N TRP A 269 -1.14 -11.79 2.43
CA TRP A 269 -1.95 -13.00 2.33
C TRP A 269 -2.31 -13.33 0.88
N ILE A 270 -2.59 -12.32 0.05
CA ILE A 270 -2.80 -12.49 -1.40
C ILE A 270 -1.57 -13.11 -2.05
N LYS A 271 -0.38 -12.55 -1.82
CA LYS A 271 0.88 -13.08 -2.38
C LYS A 271 1.12 -14.53 -1.96
N LYS A 272 0.88 -14.84 -0.68
CA LYS A 272 0.95 -16.22 -0.18
C LYS A 272 -0.07 -17.13 -0.88
N GLY A 273 -1.29 -16.66 -1.10
CA GLY A 273 -2.33 -17.38 -1.84
C GLY A 273 -1.94 -17.63 -3.30
N ASP A 274 -1.32 -16.65 -3.96
CA ASP A 274 -0.84 -16.76 -5.34
C ASP A 274 0.29 -17.79 -5.46
N ILE A 275 1.18 -17.87 -4.46
CA ILE A 275 2.22 -18.91 -4.40
C ILE A 275 1.59 -20.29 -4.24
N HIS A 276 0.63 -20.46 -3.32
CA HIS A 276 -0.07 -21.74 -3.16
C HIS A 276 -0.84 -22.13 -4.44
N LYS A 277 -1.44 -21.16 -5.14
CA LYS A 277 -2.10 -21.37 -6.43
C LYS A 277 -1.11 -21.84 -7.49
N ALA A 278 0.08 -21.22 -7.55
CA ALA A 278 1.16 -21.65 -8.46
C ALA A 278 1.67 -23.06 -8.14
N LEU A 279 1.72 -23.43 -6.85
CA LEU A 279 1.98 -24.79 -6.36
C LEU A 279 0.80 -25.76 -6.57
N LYS A 280 -0.31 -25.33 -7.18
CA LYS A 280 -1.57 -26.08 -7.35
C LYS A 280 -2.17 -26.59 -6.03
N SER A 281 -1.77 -25.99 -4.92
CA SER A 281 -2.27 -26.24 -3.57
C SER A 281 -3.50 -25.36 -3.33
N TYR A 282 -4.56 -25.60 -4.10
CA TYR A 282 -5.72 -24.69 -4.19
C TYR A 282 -6.46 -24.50 -2.86
N GLN A 283 -6.55 -25.54 -2.03
CA GLN A 283 -7.15 -25.41 -0.70
C GLN A 283 -6.35 -24.45 0.21
N GLN A 284 -5.01 -24.52 0.16
CA GLN A 284 -4.14 -23.62 0.90
C GLN A 284 -4.19 -22.19 0.33
N ALA A 285 -4.33 -22.05 -0.99
CA ALA A 285 -4.53 -20.75 -1.63
C ALA A 285 -5.82 -20.09 -1.15
N SER A 286 -6.93 -20.83 -1.15
CA SER A 286 -8.21 -20.37 -0.60
C SER A 286 -8.09 -19.95 0.87
N ASN A 287 -7.46 -20.77 1.70
CA ASN A 287 -7.24 -20.44 3.11
C ASN A 287 -6.44 -19.14 3.30
N ALA A 288 -5.47 -18.86 2.41
CA ALA A 288 -4.71 -17.62 2.44
C ALA A 288 -5.56 -16.42 2.01
N TYR A 289 -6.31 -16.52 0.90
CA TYR A 289 -7.21 -15.44 0.48
C TYR A 289 -8.32 -15.17 1.48
N GLN A 290 -8.85 -16.18 2.17
CA GLN A 290 -9.81 -15.96 3.24
C GLN A 290 -9.21 -15.16 4.40
N LYS A 291 -7.92 -15.35 4.70
CA LYS A 291 -7.22 -14.51 5.69
C LYS A 291 -7.02 -13.09 5.19
N ALA A 292 -6.80 -12.88 3.89
CA ALA A 292 -6.77 -11.55 3.29
C ALA A 292 -8.14 -10.85 3.41
N ILE A 293 -9.24 -11.56 3.12
CA ILE A 293 -10.63 -11.07 3.32
C ILE A 293 -10.88 -10.73 4.79
N ASN A 294 -10.42 -11.56 5.73
CA ASN A 294 -10.62 -11.29 7.15
C ASN A 294 -9.78 -10.11 7.65
N ALA A 295 -8.63 -9.84 7.03
CA ALA A 295 -7.80 -8.67 7.35
C ALA A 295 -8.44 -7.37 6.84
N ASP A 296 -8.98 -7.39 5.63
CA ASP A 296 -9.74 -6.29 5.05
C ASP A 296 -10.94 -6.80 4.23
N PRO A 297 -12.15 -6.79 4.81
CA PRO A 297 -13.35 -7.25 4.12
C PRO A 297 -13.75 -6.40 2.90
N GLU A 298 -13.27 -5.16 2.80
CA GLU A 298 -13.56 -4.27 1.67
C GLU A 298 -12.54 -4.45 0.52
N HIS A 299 -11.51 -5.28 0.71
CA HIS A 299 -10.49 -5.53 -0.29
C HIS A 299 -10.99 -6.44 -1.43
N VAL A 300 -11.51 -5.83 -2.49
CA VAL A 300 -12.14 -6.49 -3.64
C VAL A 300 -11.29 -7.62 -4.25
N GLU A 301 -10.00 -7.40 -4.46
CA GLU A 301 -9.11 -8.38 -5.11
C GLU A 301 -9.02 -9.70 -4.34
N SER A 302 -9.11 -9.66 -3.00
CA SER A 302 -9.11 -10.87 -2.16
C SER A 302 -10.31 -11.77 -2.47
N TRP A 303 -11.49 -11.17 -2.63
CA TRP A 303 -12.71 -11.88 -2.98
C TRP A 303 -12.64 -12.48 -4.38
N VAL A 304 -12.15 -11.70 -5.36
CA VAL A 304 -11.98 -12.16 -6.74
C VAL A 304 -11.01 -13.34 -6.82
N LYS A 305 -9.85 -13.25 -6.16
CA LYS A 305 -8.85 -14.32 -6.16
C LYS A 305 -9.35 -15.59 -5.46
N ASN A 306 -10.11 -15.45 -4.36
CA ASN A 306 -10.69 -16.60 -3.69
C ASN A 306 -11.78 -17.26 -4.56
N GLY A 307 -12.65 -16.48 -5.20
CA GLY A 307 -13.64 -16.97 -6.16
C GLY A 307 -13.00 -17.73 -7.31
N ALA A 308 -11.93 -17.19 -7.90
CA ALA A 308 -11.19 -17.87 -8.97
C ALA A 308 -10.57 -19.20 -8.52
N VAL A 309 -10.09 -19.29 -7.27
CA VAL A 309 -9.56 -20.55 -6.73
C VAL A 309 -10.65 -21.55 -6.38
N MET A 310 -11.83 -21.11 -5.94
CA MET A 310 -12.98 -22.01 -5.75
C MET A 310 -13.39 -22.69 -7.06
N LEU A 311 -13.32 -21.99 -8.19
CA LEU A 311 -13.54 -22.60 -9.50
C LEU A 311 -12.50 -23.68 -9.85
N LEU A 312 -11.24 -23.50 -9.45
CA LEU A 312 -10.20 -24.52 -9.61
C LEU A 312 -10.40 -25.73 -8.68
N LEU A 313 -11.24 -25.59 -7.66
CA LEU A 313 -11.68 -26.66 -6.75
C LEU A 313 -13.02 -27.28 -7.17
N ASP A 314 -13.57 -26.89 -8.33
CA ASP A 314 -14.90 -27.28 -8.82
C ASP A 314 -16.05 -26.90 -7.85
N ASP A 315 -15.85 -25.89 -6.98
CA ASP A 315 -16.88 -25.35 -6.09
C ASP A 315 -17.48 -24.05 -6.66
N GLU A 316 -18.31 -24.22 -7.68
CA GLU A 316 -18.98 -23.11 -8.39
C GLU A 316 -19.93 -22.32 -7.48
N GLY A 317 -20.53 -22.98 -6.48
CA GLY A 317 -21.45 -22.35 -5.53
C GLY A 317 -20.74 -21.32 -4.66
N THR A 318 -19.66 -21.73 -4.01
CA THR A 318 -18.85 -20.83 -3.18
C THR A 318 -18.14 -19.77 -4.03
N ALA A 319 -17.67 -20.13 -5.23
CA ALA A 319 -17.11 -19.16 -6.16
C ALA A 319 -18.08 -18.01 -6.49
N LEU A 320 -19.35 -18.37 -6.72
CA LEU A 320 -20.41 -17.41 -7.02
C LEU A 320 -20.67 -16.46 -5.84
N GLU A 321 -20.69 -16.97 -4.59
CA GLU A 321 -20.84 -16.13 -3.39
C GLU A 321 -19.72 -15.09 -3.26
N TYR A 322 -18.47 -15.50 -3.49
CA TYR A 322 -17.33 -14.58 -3.45
C TYR A 322 -17.39 -13.52 -4.55
N LEU A 323 -17.70 -13.90 -5.80
CA LEU A 323 -17.81 -12.93 -6.89
C LEU A 323 -19.01 -12.00 -6.74
N ASN A 324 -20.12 -12.46 -6.14
CA ASN A 324 -21.25 -11.59 -5.79
C ASN A 324 -20.83 -10.49 -4.80
N THR A 325 -20.09 -10.87 -3.78
CA THR A 325 -19.58 -9.92 -2.78
C THR A 325 -18.59 -8.95 -3.41
N ALA A 326 -17.66 -9.45 -4.23
CA ALA A 326 -16.69 -8.62 -4.94
C ALA A 326 -17.38 -7.58 -5.85
N LEU A 327 -18.41 -7.98 -6.59
CA LEU A 327 -19.16 -7.07 -7.47
C LEU A 327 -20.04 -6.08 -6.67
N ALA A 328 -20.51 -6.46 -5.49
CA ALA A 328 -21.22 -5.53 -4.61
C ALA A 328 -20.29 -4.42 -4.07
N LEU A 329 -19.03 -4.75 -3.82
CA LEU A 329 -18.00 -3.80 -3.39
C LEU A 329 -17.49 -2.92 -4.54
N ASP A 330 -17.31 -3.48 -5.74
CA ASP A 330 -16.94 -2.75 -6.96
C ASP A 330 -17.87 -3.10 -8.13
N PRO A 331 -19.04 -2.44 -8.24
CA PRO A 331 -20.00 -2.68 -9.31
C PRO A 331 -19.49 -2.27 -10.70
N THR A 332 -18.38 -1.52 -10.77
CA THR A 332 -17.83 -0.99 -12.02
C THR A 332 -16.73 -1.88 -12.61
N ASN A 333 -16.45 -3.02 -11.97
CA ASN A 333 -15.43 -3.93 -12.42
C ASN A 333 -15.93 -4.89 -13.50
N ALA A 334 -15.55 -4.62 -14.75
CA ALA A 334 -15.93 -5.46 -15.89
C ALA A 334 -15.42 -6.91 -15.74
N GLU A 335 -14.26 -7.12 -15.13
CA GLU A 335 -13.65 -8.44 -14.98
C GLU A 335 -14.45 -9.31 -14.01
N ILE A 336 -14.94 -8.74 -12.90
CA ILE A 336 -15.73 -9.48 -11.91
C ILE A 336 -17.05 -9.95 -12.53
N ALA A 337 -17.73 -9.06 -13.25
CA ALA A 337 -18.96 -9.41 -13.96
C ALA A 337 -18.69 -10.50 -15.02
N TYR A 338 -17.60 -10.38 -15.78
CA TYR A 338 -17.19 -11.40 -16.74
C TYR A 338 -16.95 -12.77 -16.09
N GLN A 339 -16.16 -12.83 -15.01
CA GLN A 339 -15.87 -14.07 -14.29
C GLN A 339 -17.15 -14.70 -13.72
N ARG A 340 -18.06 -13.90 -13.15
CA ARG A 340 -19.34 -14.40 -12.64
C ARG A 340 -20.25 -14.90 -13.75
N GLY A 341 -20.28 -14.22 -14.89
CA GLY A 341 -21.00 -14.66 -16.08
C GLY A 341 -20.53 -16.03 -16.60
N LEU A 342 -19.23 -16.32 -16.52
CA LEU A 342 -18.69 -17.64 -16.88
C LEU A 342 -19.22 -18.76 -15.95
N ILE A 343 -19.37 -18.48 -14.65
CA ILE A 343 -19.96 -19.43 -13.68
C ILE A 343 -21.45 -19.63 -13.97
N TYR A 344 -22.20 -18.55 -14.21
CA TYR A 344 -23.61 -18.69 -14.58
C TYR A 344 -23.78 -19.49 -15.87
N TYR A 345 -22.89 -19.31 -16.84
CA TYR A 345 -22.88 -20.09 -18.06
C TYR A 345 -22.63 -21.58 -17.80
N SER A 346 -21.65 -21.95 -16.95
CA SER A 346 -21.39 -23.37 -16.63
C SER A 346 -22.55 -24.01 -15.86
N LEU A 347 -23.25 -23.23 -15.03
CA LEU A 347 -24.48 -23.62 -14.34
C LEU A 347 -25.75 -23.62 -15.23
N GLU A 348 -25.61 -23.37 -16.53
CA GLU A 348 -26.71 -23.26 -17.50
C GLU A 348 -27.75 -22.15 -17.18
N ARG A 349 -27.36 -21.16 -16.36
CA ARG A 349 -28.16 -19.98 -16.00
C ARG A 349 -27.94 -18.86 -17.01
N TYR A 350 -28.43 -19.09 -18.23
CA TYR A 350 -28.08 -18.27 -19.39
C TYR A 350 -28.57 -16.81 -19.34
N GLU A 351 -29.70 -16.53 -18.66
CA GLU A 351 -30.20 -15.16 -18.52
C GLU A 351 -29.30 -14.34 -17.57
N GLU A 352 -28.91 -14.91 -16.44
CA GLU A 352 -27.97 -14.28 -15.51
C GLU A 352 -26.58 -14.11 -16.15
N ALA A 353 -26.10 -15.13 -16.87
CA ALA A 353 -24.87 -15.05 -17.62
C ALA A 353 -24.93 -13.93 -18.68
N PHE A 354 -26.04 -13.81 -19.41
CA PHE A 354 -26.26 -12.74 -20.38
C PHE A 354 -26.19 -11.36 -19.72
N ALA A 355 -26.86 -11.17 -18.59
CA ALA A 355 -26.86 -9.91 -17.85
C ALA A 355 -25.44 -9.50 -17.42
N ASP A 356 -24.66 -10.46 -16.92
CA ASP A 356 -23.28 -10.22 -16.50
C ASP A 356 -22.34 -9.89 -17.67
N PHE A 357 -22.45 -10.61 -18.80
CA PHE A 357 -21.65 -10.28 -19.98
C PHE A 357 -22.08 -8.95 -20.64
N ASP A 358 -23.36 -8.59 -20.57
CA ASP A 358 -23.86 -7.28 -21.02
C ASP A 358 -23.34 -6.14 -20.15
N ALA A 359 -23.30 -6.33 -18.83
CA ALA A 359 -22.70 -5.40 -17.88
C ALA A 359 -21.17 -5.28 -18.11
N ALA A 360 -20.45 -6.40 -18.22
CA ALA A 360 -19.02 -6.42 -18.50
C ALA A 360 -18.68 -5.70 -19.82
N PHE A 361 -19.48 -5.91 -20.86
CA PHE A 361 -19.35 -5.18 -22.12
C PHE A 361 -19.61 -3.68 -21.97
N SER A 362 -20.66 -3.29 -21.23
CA SER A 362 -20.98 -1.87 -21.02
C SER A 362 -19.87 -1.13 -20.27
N LEU A 363 -19.20 -1.81 -19.34
CA LEU A 363 -18.08 -1.27 -18.57
C LEU A 363 -16.75 -1.27 -19.36
N ASN A 364 -16.50 -2.29 -20.18
CA ASN A 364 -15.32 -2.38 -21.03
C ASN A 364 -15.70 -2.81 -22.47
N PRO A 365 -16.12 -1.86 -23.33
CA PRO A 365 -16.56 -2.17 -24.69
C PRO A 365 -15.45 -2.65 -25.62
N SER A 366 -14.19 -2.36 -25.29
CA SER A 366 -13.01 -2.73 -26.09
C SER A 366 -12.58 -4.19 -25.92
N ASN A 367 -13.05 -4.90 -24.88
CA ASN A 367 -12.71 -6.30 -24.69
C ASN A 367 -13.60 -7.19 -25.57
N PRO A 368 -13.05 -7.86 -26.62
CA PRO A 368 -13.84 -8.70 -27.51
C PRO A 368 -14.39 -9.97 -26.83
N GLU A 369 -13.78 -10.44 -25.73
CA GLU A 369 -14.26 -11.62 -25.01
C GLU A 369 -15.65 -11.38 -24.40
N ASN A 370 -15.88 -10.19 -23.82
CA ASN A 370 -17.20 -9.83 -23.26
C ASN A 370 -18.31 -9.95 -24.32
N LEU A 371 -18.03 -9.48 -25.54
CA LEU A 371 -18.97 -9.59 -26.66
C LEU A 371 -19.10 -11.02 -27.20
N TYR A 372 -18.03 -11.79 -27.20
CA TYR A 372 -18.04 -13.20 -27.61
C TYR A 372 -19.02 -13.99 -26.75
N TYR A 373 -18.86 -13.92 -25.42
CA TYR A 373 -19.73 -14.64 -24.49
C TYR A 373 -21.15 -14.08 -24.44
N ARG A 374 -21.32 -12.75 -24.53
CA ARG A 374 -22.64 -12.13 -24.70
C ARG A 374 -23.37 -12.64 -25.95
N ALA A 375 -22.68 -12.74 -27.08
CA ALA A 375 -23.26 -13.24 -28.33
C ALA A 375 -23.62 -14.72 -28.22
N MET A 376 -22.78 -15.53 -27.55
CA MET A 376 -23.11 -16.92 -27.25
C MET A 376 -24.36 -17.04 -26.39
N MET A 377 -24.52 -16.23 -25.35
CA MET A 377 -25.72 -16.28 -24.50
C MET A 377 -26.96 -15.91 -25.30
N LEU A 378 -26.88 -14.89 -26.17
CA LEU A 378 -27.98 -14.52 -27.06
C LEU A 378 -28.36 -15.64 -28.04
N GLU A 379 -27.41 -16.46 -28.50
CA GLU A 379 -27.74 -17.66 -29.31
C GLU A 379 -28.50 -18.70 -28.48
N LEU A 380 -28.06 -18.98 -27.26
CA LEU A 380 -28.67 -19.96 -26.37
C LEU A 380 -30.07 -19.54 -25.92
N LEU A 381 -30.32 -18.23 -25.79
CA LEU A 381 -31.62 -17.63 -25.48
C LEU A 381 -32.52 -17.44 -26.72
N ASP A 382 -32.12 -17.95 -27.90
CA ASP A 382 -32.85 -17.82 -29.18
C ASP A 382 -33.08 -16.37 -29.66
N ARG A 383 -32.27 -15.41 -29.19
CA ARG A 383 -32.30 -13.99 -29.60
C ARG A 383 -31.44 -13.74 -30.85
N LYS A 384 -31.72 -14.50 -31.92
CA LYS A 384 -30.89 -14.58 -33.14
C LYS A 384 -30.52 -13.23 -33.78
N PRO A 385 -31.43 -12.24 -33.93
CA PRO A 385 -31.09 -10.96 -34.56
C PRO A 385 -30.05 -10.17 -33.75
N GLU A 386 -30.15 -10.22 -32.42
CA GLU A 386 -29.22 -9.56 -31.50
C GLU A 386 -27.89 -10.30 -31.43
N ALA A 387 -27.93 -11.63 -31.38
CA ALA A 387 -26.73 -12.47 -31.44
C ALA A 387 -25.91 -12.15 -32.70
N ARG A 388 -26.55 -12.11 -33.87
CA ARG A 388 -25.87 -11.81 -35.15
C ARG A 388 -25.18 -10.43 -35.15
N ARG A 389 -25.86 -9.40 -34.63
CA ARG A 389 -25.27 -8.06 -34.52
C ARG A 389 -24.05 -8.09 -33.59
N THR A 390 -24.19 -8.73 -32.43
CA THR A 390 -23.14 -8.84 -31.42
C THR A 390 -21.92 -9.59 -31.96
N TRP A 391 -22.12 -10.73 -32.65
CA TRP A 391 -21.04 -11.47 -33.33
C TRP A 391 -20.31 -10.65 -34.38
N THR A 392 -21.03 -9.80 -35.12
CA THR A 392 -20.42 -8.95 -36.14
C THR A 392 -19.49 -7.91 -35.51
N VAL A 393 -19.86 -7.37 -34.34
CA VAL A 393 -19.02 -6.44 -33.59
C VAL A 393 -17.83 -7.18 -32.97
N ALA A 394 -18.06 -8.33 -32.32
CA ALA A 394 -16.99 -9.16 -31.76
C ALA A 394 -15.94 -9.53 -32.82
N GLN A 395 -16.38 -9.93 -34.02
CA GLN A 395 -15.50 -10.26 -35.15
C GLN A 395 -14.56 -9.09 -35.49
N ARG A 396 -15.09 -7.85 -35.57
CA ARG A 396 -14.28 -6.67 -35.92
C ARG A 396 -13.21 -6.40 -34.87
N LEU A 397 -13.57 -6.47 -33.59
CA LEU A 397 -12.61 -6.28 -32.51
C LEU A 397 -11.53 -7.36 -32.50
N TYR A 398 -11.89 -8.63 -32.74
CA TYR A 398 -10.90 -9.70 -32.91
C TYR A 398 -10.01 -9.52 -34.14
N GLU A 399 -10.52 -8.93 -35.24
CA GLU A 399 -9.72 -8.56 -36.41
C GLU A 399 -8.71 -7.45 -36.06
N GLU A 400 -9.12 -6.44 -35.28
CA GLU A 400 -8.24 -5.36 -34.81
C GLU A 400 -7.10 -5.86 -33.92
N ILE A 401 -7.36 -6.83 -33.04
CA ILE A 401 -6.33 -7.44 -32.18
C ILE A 401 -5.58 -8.62 -32.84
N GLY A 402 -5.88 -8.93 -34.11
CA GLY A 402 -5.18 -9.96 -34.89
C GLY A 402 -5.47 -11.42 -34.48
N ASN A 403 -6.56 -11.70 -33.75
CA ASN A 403 -6.92 -13.06 -33.32
C ASN A 403 -7.67 -13.82 -34.43
N VAL A 404 -6.92 -14.34 -35.40
CA VAL A 404 -7.47 -15.01 -36.61
C VAL A 404 -8.39 -16.19 -36.27
N THR A 405 -8.10 -16.94 -35.21
CA THR A 405 -8.91 -18.08 -34.77
C THR A 405 -10.31 -17.64 -34.35
N LYS A 406 -10.40 -16.65 -33.44
CA LYS A 406 -11.68 -16.12 -32.96
C LYS A 406 -12.48 -15.43 -34.07
N VAL A 407 -11.81 -14.77 -35.01
CA VAL A 407 -12.46 -14.20 -36.20
C VAL A 407 -13.14 -15.29 -37.05
N ALA A 408 -12.47 -16.42 -37.26
CA ALA A 408 -13.04 -17.53 -38.01
C ALA A 408 -14.25 -18.14 -37.30
N GLU A 409 -14.19 -18.31 -35.98
CA GLU A 409 -15.31 -18.77 -35.15
C GLU A 409 -16.54 -17.85 -35.30
N CYS A 410 -16.34 -16.53 -35.16
CA CYS A 410 -17.40 -15.54 -35.32
C CYS A 410 -18.03 -15.63 -36.72
N LYS A 411 -17.23 -15.76 -37.79
CA LYS A 411 -17.73 -15.89 -39.16
C LYS A 411 -18.61 -17.13 -39.35
N VAL A 412 -18.24 -18.26 -38.74
CA VAL A 412 -19.03 -19.49 -38.79
C VAL A 412 -20.36 -19.31 -38.06
N ARG A 413 -20.34 -18.72 -36.85
CA ARG A 413 -21.55 -18.43 -36.06
C ARG A 413 -22.52 -17.50 -36.79
N ILE A 414 -22.01 -16.40 -37.35
CA ILE A 414 -22.81 -15.44 -38.14
C ILE A 414 -23.50 -16.13 -39.33
N ARG A 415 -22.78 -17.00 -40.07
CA ARG A 415 -23.37 -17.72 -41.22
C ARG A 415 -24.49 -18.66 -40.80
N ARG A 416 -24.34 -19.37 -39.68
CA ARG A 416 -25.38 -20.27 -39.16
C ARG A 416 -26.65 -19.49 -38.82
N LEU A 417 -26.53 -18.33 -38.18
CA LEU A 417 -27.66 -17.47 -37.81
C LEU A 417 -28.40 -16.83 -39.01
N VAL A 418 -27.83 -16.87 -40.21
CA VAL A 418 -28.49 -16.39 -41.45
C VAL A 418 -29.29 -17.51 -42.13
N GLN A 419 -28.96 -18.77 -41.86
CA GLN A 419 -29.56 -19.94 -42.50
C GLN A 419 -30.78 -20.50 -41.73
N THR A 420 -31.02 -20.02 -40.51
CA THR A 420 -32.13 -20.41 -39.61
C THR A 420 -33.06 -19.25 -39.36
#